data_AF-A0A9D1GLS8-F1
#
_entry.id   AF-A0A9D1GLS8-F1
#
_cell.length_a   1.000
_cell.length_b   1.000
_cell.length_c   1.000
_cell.angle_alpha   90.00
_cell.angle_beta   90.00
_cell.angle_gamma   90.00
#
_symmetry.space_group_name_H-M   'P 1'
#
loop_
_entity.id
_entity.type
_entity.pdbx_description
1 polymer ?
#
loop_
_entity_poly.entity_id
_entity_poly.type
_entity_poly.pdbx_seq_one_letter_code
_entity_poly.pdbx_strand_id
1 'polypeptide(L)'
;MEESVLYLWYLSETRDTALGHKTRFPARSTPFRELSAGMNLAVLFENDYVRENLGELKVEAVGVCDVTISYRGETFTLRRGEHFSSAMHRAGSSYMPEYVGIEAELS
;
A
#
# COMPACT_ATOMS: atom_id res chain seq x y z
N MET A 1 12.65 -23.32 2.08
CA MET A 1 12.28 -22.01 2.66
C MET A 1 11.16 -21.46 1.81
N GLU A 2 10.06 -21.02 2.41
CA GLU A 2 9.03 -20.29 1.67
C GLU A 2 9.61 -18.96 1.15
N GLU A 3 9.23 -18.61 -0.08
CA GLU A 3 9.63 -17.36 -0.72
C GLU A 3 8.79 -16.21 -0.16
N SER A 4 9.43 -15.12 0.27
CA SER A 4 8.73 -13.92 0.70
C SER A 4 8.02 -13.22 -0.45
N VAL A 5 6.87 -12.63 -0.18
CA VAL A 5 6.09 -11.86 -1.14
C VAL A 5 5.72 -10.53 -0.50
N LEU A 6 5.93 -9.44 -1.23
CA LEU A 6 5.39 -8.13 -0.90
C LEU A 6 3.96 -8.05 -1.41
N TYR A 7 3.01 -7.91 -0.50
CA TYR A 7 1.61 -7.68 -0.80
C TYR A 7 1.27 -6.20 -0.60
N LEU A 8 0.44 -5.68 -1.50
CA LEU A 8 -0.05 -4.31 -1.47
C LEU A 8 -1.58 -4.30 -1.58
N TRP A 9 -2.19 -3.48 -0.75
CA TRP A 9 -3.62 -3.20 -0.78
C TRP A 9 -3.88 -1.70 -0.85
N TYR A 10 -4.94 -1.34 -1.54
CA TYR A 10 -5.56 -0.03 -1.42
C TYR A 10 -6.48 -0.03 -0.19
N LEU A 11 -6.34 0.99 0.66
CA LEU A 11 -7.18 1.21 1.82
C LEU A 11 -8.18 2.32 1.54
N SER A 12 -9.46 2.09 1.84
CA SER A 12 -10.47 3.15 1.91
C SER A 12 -11.30 3.07 3.18
N GLU A 13 -11.59 4.21 3.77
CA GLU A 13 -12.39 4.34 4.99
C GLU A 13 -13.34 5.55 4.89
N THR A 14 -14.58 5.37 5.37
CA THR A 14 -15.61 6.42 5.48
C THR A 14 -15.68 6.95 6.91
N ARG A 15 -16.10 8.20 7.11
CA ARG A 15 -16.26 8.85 8.44
C ARG A 15 -17.20 8.17 9.42
N ASP A 16 -17.93 7.14 9.02
CA ASP A 16 -18.86 6.46 9.92
C ASP A 16 -18.06 5.64 10.94
N THR A 17 -17.55 6.35 11.94
CA THR A 17 -16.59 5.93 12.97
C THR A 17 -17.17 4.94 13.98
N ALA A 18 -18.42 4.49 13.81
CA ALA A 18 -19.00 3.47 14.70
C ALA A 18 -18.32 2.10 14.56
N LEU A 19 -17.47 1.93 13.54
CA LEU A 19 -17.02 0.62 13.09
C LEU A 19 -15.50 0.54 12.82
N GLY A 20 -14.79 1.64 12.48
CA GLY A 20 -13.32 1.60 12.27
C GLY A 20 -12.87 0.59 11.20
N HIS A 21 -13.80 0.17 10.33
CA HIS A 21 -13.57 -0.85 9.32
C HIS A 21 -12.91 -0.22 8.10
N LYS A 22 -11.59 -0.39 7.97
CA LYS A 22 -10.86 -0.13 6.73
C LYS A 22 -11.26 -1.20 5.70
N THR A 23 -11.75 -0.78 4.54
CA THR A 23 -11.94 -1.71 3.42
C THR A 23 -10.61 -1.86 2.69
N ARG A 24 -10.13 -3.10 2.57
CA ARG A 24 -8.90 -3.45 1.86
C ARG A 24 -9.25 -3.99 0.48
N PHE A 25 -8.64 -3.41 -0.54
CA PHE A 25 -8.76 -3.90 -1.90
C PHE A 25 -7.40 -4.41 -2.38
N PRO A 26 -7.29 -5.68 -2.80
CA PRO A 26 -6.02 -6.21 -3.27
C PRO A 26 -5.57 -5.45 -4.51
N ALA A 27 -4.29 -5.09 -4.54
CA ALA A 27 -3.72 -4.31 -5.62
C ALA A 27 -2.62 -5.07 -6.36
N ARG A 28 -1.63 -5.58 -5.62
CA ARG A 28 -0.48 -6.24 -6.21
C ARG A 28 0.18 -7.18 -5.21
N SER A 29 0.69 -8.30 -5.71
CA SER A 29 1.68 -9.13 -5.02
C SER A 29 2.95 -9.18 -5.87
N THR A 30 4.11 -9.07 -5.24
CA THR A 30 5.41 -9.11 -5.93
C THR A 30 6.34 -10.02 -5.14
N PRO A 31 6.83 -11.13 -5.73
CA PRO A 31 7.83 -11.98 -5.09
C PRO A 31 9.08 -11.19 -4.70
N PHE A 32 9.65 -11.45 -3.52
CA PHE A 32 10.77 -10.68 -3.00
C PHE A 32 11.99 -10.68 -3.93
N ARG A 33 12.24 -11.79 -4.64
CA ARG A 33 13.33 -11.90 -5.62
C ARG A 33 13.18 -10.97 -6.83
N GLU A 34 11.96 -10.47 -7.08
CA GLU A 34 11.65 -9.59 -8.21
C GLU A 34 11.74 -8.10 -7.80
N LEU A 35 11.86 -7.82 -6.50
CA LEU A 35 12.01 -6.46 -6.01
C LEU A 35 13.41 -5.92 -6.35
N SER A 36 13.45 -4.68 -6.82
CA SER A 36 14.69 -3.97 -7.12
C SER A 36 14.56 -2.49 -6.78
N ALA A 37 15.67 -1.87 -6.35
CA ALA A 37 15.70 -0.43 -6.11
C ALA A 37 15.37 0.34 -7.40
N GLY A 38 14.52 1.35 -7.31
CA GLY A 38 14.00 2.09 -8.45
C GLY A 38 12.74 1.50 -9.08
N MET A 39 12.29 0.32 -8.64
CA MET A 39 11.08 -0.30 -9.15
C MET A 39 9.82 0.46 -8.73
N ASN A 40 8.96 0.78 -9.70
CA ASN A 40 7.63 1.30 -9.42
C ASN A 40 6.65 0.15 -9.17
N LEU A 41 6.07 0.14 -7.97
CA LEU A 41 5.10 -0.86 -7.53
C LEU A 41 3.69 -0.49 -7.98
N ALA A 42 3.34 0.79 -7.89
CA ALA A 42 2.06 1.32 -8.35
C ALA A 42 2.16 2.84 -8.57
N VAL A 43 1.30 3.36 -9.45
CA VAL A 43 1.04 4.82 -9.61
C VAL A 43 -0.47 5.04 -9.59
N LEU A 44 -1.18 4.15 -10.27
CA LEU A 44 -2.62 4.03 -10.25
C LEU A 44 -2.99 2.72 -9.57
N PHE A 45 -3.92 2.76 -8.62
CA PHE A 45 -4.60 1.59 -8.09
C PHE A 45 -5.88 1.40 -8.89
N GLU A 46 -5.91 0.39 -9.75
CA GLU A 46 -7.07 0.06 -10.57
C GLU A 46 -7.40 -1.43 -10.41
N ASN A 47 -8.61 -1.71 -9.95
CA ASN A 47 -9.24 -3.03 -9.99
C ASN A 47 -10.74 -2.86 -10.31
N ASP A 48 -11.50 -3.95 -10.27
CA ASP A 48 -12.93 -3.95 -10.60
C ASP A 48 -13.79 -3.03 -9.70
N TYR A 49 -13.26 -2.58 -8.56
CA TYR A 49 -13.97 -1.79 -7.56
C TYR A 49 -13.48 -0.35 -7.41
N VAL A 50 -12.18 -0.11 -7.66
CA VAL A 50 -11.52 1.15 -7.33
C VAL A 50 -10.62 1.56 -8.48
N ARG A 51 -10.68 2.84 -8.86
CA ARG A 51 -9.73 3.49 -9.76
C ARG A 51 -9.22 4.78 -9.12
N GLU A 52 -8.07 4.71 -8.47
CA GLU A 52 -7.53 5.82 -7.68
C GLU A 52 -6.07 6.09 -7.99
N ASN A 53 -5.77 7.36 -8.26
CA ASN A 53 -4.39 7.83 -8.39
C ASN A 53 -3.89 8.24 -7.00
N LEU A 54 -3.21 7.30 -6.35
CA LEU A 54 -2.58 7.55 -5.06
C LEU A 54 -1.18 8.16 -5.20
N GLY A 55 -0.67 8.36 -6.42
CA GLY A 55 0.70 8.78 -6.64
C GLY A 55 1.67 7.60 -6.64
N GLU A 56 2.94 7.90 -6.89
CA GLU A 56 3.98 6.90 -7.07
C GLU A 56 4.30 6.17 -5.77
N LEU A 57 4.27 4.84 -5.84
CA LEU A 57 4.74 3.90 -4.84
C LEU A 57 5.97 3.19 -5.38
N LYS A 58 7.12 3.45 -4.77
CA LYS A 58 8.41 3.07 -5.35
C LYS A 58 9.28 2.33 -4.33
N VAL A 59 10.01 1.33 -4.80
CA VAL A 59 11.06 0.67 -4.01
C VAL A 59 12.29 1.55 -4.02
N GLU A 60 12.72 2.03 -2.86
CA GLU A 60 13.94 2.82 -2.71
C GLU A 60 15.16 1.92 -2.46
N ALA A 61 14.99 0.84 -1.69
CA ALA A 61 16.05 -0.11 -1.41
C ALA A 61 15.50 -1.53 -1.15
N VAL A 62 16.31 -2.55 -1.42
CA VAL A 62 16.03 -3.95 -1.11
C VAL A 62 17.22 -4.50 -0.33
N GLY A 63 17.00 -4.86 0.93
CA GLY A 63 17.97 -5.52 1.79
C GLY A 63 17.90 -7.04 1.65
N VAL A 64 18.53 -7.76 2.59
CA VAL A 64 18.52 -9.24 2.59
C VAL A 64 17.15 -9.78 2.99
N CYS A 65 16.48 -9.11 3.92
CA CYS A 65 15.18 -9.52 4.49
C CYS A 65 14.20 -8.35 4.67
N ASP A 66 14.49 -7.23 4.02
CA ASP A 66 13.75 -5.99 4.17
C ASP A 66 13.62 -5.26 2.83
N VAL A 67 12.57 -4.46 2.72
CA VAL A 67 12.34 -3.57 1.58
C VAL A 67 11.99 -2.18 2.10
N THR A 68 12.61 -1.17 1.53
CA THR A 68 12.29 0.24 1.79
C THR A 68 11.46 0.77 0.63
N ILE A 69 10.28 1.30 0.96
CA ILE A 69 9.30 1.79 -0.01
C ILE A 69 9.03 3.26 0.28
N SER A 70 8.97 4.08 -0.76
CA SER A 70 8.51 5.46 -0.69
C SER A 70 7.10 5.59 -1.23
N TYR A 71 6.29 6.38 -0.55
CA TYR A 71 4.91 6.69 -0.90
C TYR A 71 4.61 8.13 -0.51
N ARG A 72 4.24 8.98 -1.48
CA ARG A 72 3.91 10.41 -1.26
C ARG A 72 4.95 11.19 -0.46
N GLY A 73 6.24 10.88 -0.63
CA GLY A 73 7.34 11.55 0.06
C GLY A 73 7.64 11.01 1.45
N GLU A 74 6.83 10.10 1.98
CA GLU A 74 7.17 9.31 3.17
C GLU A 74 7.89 8.04 2.76
N THR A 75 8.83 7.60 3.59
CA THR A 75 9.58 6.36 3.36
C THR A 75 9.39 5.45 4.56
N PHE A 76 9.11 4.17 4.30
CA PHE A 76 8.95 3.15 5.33
C PHE A 76 9.70 1.88 4.93
N THR A 77 10.22 1.17 5.92
CA THR A 77 10.92 -0.10 5.73
C THR A 77 10.09 -1.22 6.31
N LEU A 78 9.86 -2.26 5.52
CA LEU A 78 9.20 -3.49 5.92
C LEU A 78 10.22 -4.61 6.00
N ARG A 79 10.31 -5.26 7.15
CA ARG A 79 10.99 -6.54 7.32
C ARG A 79 10.01 -7.68 7.13
N ARG A 80 10.52 -8.88 6.90
CA ARG A 80 9.71 -10.09 6.85
C ARG A 80 8.81 -10.25 8.08
N GLY A 81 7.53 -10.51 7.86
CA GLY A 81 6.46 -10.57 8.85
C GLY A 81 5.88 -9.21 9.26
N GLU A 82 6.43 -8.09 8.78
CA GLU A 82 5.93 -6.76 9.13
C GLU A 82 4.83 -6.29 8.18
N HIS A 83 3.94 -5.48 8.75
CA HIS A 83 2.90 -4.77 8.03
C HIS A 83 3.05 -3.27 8.24
N PHE A 84 2.69 -2.49 7.23
CA PHE A 84 2.60 -1.05 7.27
C PHE A 84 1.28 -0.61 6.67
N SER A 85 0.65 0.40 7.27
CA SER A 85 -0.54 1.03 6.70
C SER A 85 -0.43 2.54 6.78
N SER A 86 -0.73 3.22 5.68
CA SER A 86 -0.95 4.67 5.65
C SER A 86 -2.40 4.95 5.28
N ALA A 87 -2.93 6.04 5.83
CA ALA A 87 -4.23 6.57 5.46
C ALA A 87 -4.15 8.09 5.55
N MET A 88 -4.68 8.77 4.53
CA MET A 88 -4.71 10.23 4.49
C MET A 88 -6.12 10.70 4.20
N HIS A 89 -6.49 11.81 4.83
CA HIS A 89 -7.77 12.42 4.61
C HIS A 89 -7.89 12.98 3.18
N ARG A 90 -8.95 12.60 2.49
CA ARG A 90 -9.36 13.09 1.19
C ARG A 90 -10.51 14.06 1.39
N ALA A 91 -10.21 15.37 1.35
CA ALA A 91 -11.25 16.39 1.36
C ALA A 91 -12.04 16.32 0.04
N GLY A 92 -13.34 16.02 0.07
CA GLY A 92 -14.10 16.07 -1.19
C GLY A 92 -15.57 15.66 -1.24
N SER A 93 -16.09 14.80 -0.36
CA SER A 93 -17.52 14.45 -0.46
C SER A 93 -18.04 13.78 0.81
N SER A 94 -19.17 14.26 1.31
CA SER A 94 -19.90 13.68 2.44
C SER A 94 -20.47 12.28 2.17
N TYR A 95 -20.32 11.75 0.95
CA TYR A 95 -20.82 10.43 0.52
C TYR A 95 -19.74 9.50 -0.08
N MET A 96 -18.46 9.89 -0.09
CA MET A 96 -17.34 9.07 -0.57
C MET A 96 -16.37 8.72 0.57
N PRO A 97 -15.45 7.75 0.40
CA PRO A 97 -14.40 7.49 1.38
C PRO A 97 -13.66 8.78 1.74
N GLU A 98 -13.59 9.07 3.04
CA GLU A 98 -12.91 10.25 3.57
C GLU A 98 -11.43 10.00 3.79
N TYR A 99 -11.00 8.74 3.90
CA TYR A 99 -9.59 8.38 4.03
C TYR A 99 -9.23 7.35 2.98
N VAL A 100 -8.09 7.55 2.35
CA VAL A 100 -7.52 6.63 1.37
C VAL A 100 -6.03 6.43 1.64
N GLY A 101 -5.48 5.28 1.27
CA GLY A 101 -4.07 5.03 1.46
C GLY A 101 -3.65 3.64 1.00
N ILE A 102 -2.52 3.18 1.52
CA ILE A 102 -1.96 1.88 1.17
C ILE A 102 -1.74 1.04 2.42
N GLU A 103 -1.87 -0.26 2.24
CA GLU A 103 -1.32 -1.24 3.15
C GLU A 103 -0.27 -2.06 2.41
N ALA A 104 0.80 -2.40 3.11
CA ALA A 104 1.88 -3.21 2.59
C ALA A 104 2.29 -4.24 3.64
N GLU A 105 2.51 -5.49 3.21
CA GLU A 105 2.97 -6.58 4.05
C GLU A 105 4.09 -7.33 3.33
N LEU A 106 5.15 -7.68 4.05
CA LEU A 106 6.19 -8.57 3.55
C LEU A 106 6.10 -9.90 4.29
N SER A 107 5.66 -10.98 3.62
CA SER A 107 5.49 -12.31 4.25
C SER A 107 6.80 -13.02 4.57
#